data_AF-A0A175RWX1-F1
#
_entry.id   AF-A0A175RWX1-F1
#
_cell.length_a   1.000
_cell.length_b   1.000
_cell.length_c   1.000
_cell.angle_alpha   90.00
_cell.angle_beta   90.00
_cell.angle_gamma   90.00
#
_symmetry.space_group_name_H-M   'P 1'
#
loop_
_entity.id
_entity.type
_entity.pdbx_description
1 polymer ?
#
loop_
_entity_poly.entity_id
_entity_poly.type
_entity_poly.pdbx_seq_one_letter_code
_entity_poly.pdbx_strand_id
1 'polypeptide(L)'
;MALAAVGSLAGCKDESKGSAQAGVSATTADTAELAKSNAYITAANVGGRTFSNALDTYQQTIAPKLAKQKALSDYAVVPPLKVSQIQTRLQTAIALKGSIPELDQVARDFAAAIDAFVPVNNGLANYAESKGFLADGGAKAREGDAAYVASLSRVAEAETKFLDQIEARDERLVREAYEAAPEGSVERYRAGIILSGKKAMNEVVTVFTEPSNTAARQQFASHLDEMAGMVEKWDAAVRAKKPEGCAILQSRFNSVIAGGRKAVQNAEQGRFNRDAGAPPVGLQFEFSILQSNFASMINELNRPFSC
;
A
#
# COMPACT_ATOMS: atom_id res chain seq x y z
N MET A 1 0.44 2.17 -1.51
CA MET A 1 -0.95 1.77 -1.27
C MET A 1 -1.04 1.14 0.10
N ALA A 2 -2.00 1.55 0.94
CA ALA A 2 -2.25 0.96 2.25
C ALA A 2 -3.66 0.37 2.25
N LEU A 3 -3.77 -0.89 2.68
CA LEU A 3 -4.97 -1.70 2.57
C LEU A 3 -5.64 -1.90 3.93
N ALA A 4 -6.97 -1.81 3.97
CA ALA A 4 -7.75 -1.99 5.19
C ALA A 4 -8.09 -3.48 5.42
N ALA A 5 -8.12 -3.89 6.68
CA ALA A 5 -8.56 -5.21 7.11
C ALA A 5 -10.07 -5.14 7.41
N VAL A 6 -10.88 -5.73 6.53
CA VAL A 6 -12.35 -5.66 6.57
C VAL A 6 -12.95 -6.25 7.85
N GLY A 7 -12.29 -7.24 8.46
CA GLY A 7 -12.72 -7.82 9.74
C GLY A 7 -12.67 -6.86 10.93
N SER A 8 -12.04 -5.69 10.78
CA SER A 8 -12.00 -4.65 11.81
C SER A 8 -13.11 -3.59 11.63
N LEU A 9 -13.85 -3.65 10.52
CA LEU A 9 -14.98 -2.76 10.19
C LEU A 9 -16.33 -3.38 10.56
N ALA A 10 -16.46 -4.70 10.44
CA ALA A 10 -17.54 -5.44 11.09
C ALA A 10 -17.15 -5.63 12.55
N GLY A 11 -17.68 -4.80 13.46
CA GLY A 11 -17.31 -4.84 14.88
C GLY A 11 -17.27 -6.28 15.42
N CYS A 12 -16.07 -6.77 15.74
CA CYS A 12 -15.91 -7.98 16.53
C CYS A 12 -16.61 -7.73 17.86
N LYS A 13 -17.72 -8.44 18.06
CA LYS A 13 -18.51 -8.45 19.29
C LYS A 13 -17.58 -8.76 20.46
N ASP A 14 -17.56 -7.88 21.46
CA ASP A 14 -16.88 -8.12 22.73
C ASP A 14 -17.30 -9.48 23.31
N GLU A 15 -16.32 -10.32 23.65
CA GLU A 15 -16.53 -11.46 24.54
C GLU A 15 -16.73 -10.94 25.97
N SER A 16 -17.91 -10.37 26.24
CA SER A 16 -18.40 -10.18 27.61
C SER A 16 -19.63 -11.05 27.84
N LYS A 17 -19.55 -11.81 28.93
CA LYS A 17 -20.47 -12.89 29.30
C LYS A 17 -21.91 -12.41 29.43
N GLY A 18 -22.82 -13.10 28.73
CA GLY A 18 -24.18 -13.35 29.18
C GLY A 18 -25.21 -12.26 28.90
N SER A 19 -25.86 -12.32 27.75
CA SER A 19 -27.32 -12.21 27.62
C SER A 19 -27.75 -12.52 26.18
N ALA A 20 -28.80 -13.32 26.06
CA ALA A 20 -29.31 -13.83 24.80
C ALA A 20 -29.92 -12.72 23.96
N GLN A 21 -29.28 -12.37 22.85
CA GLN A 21 -29.89 -11.61 21.76
C GLN A 21 -29.26 -12.03 20.44
N ALA A 22 -30.14 -12.42 19.50
CA ALA A 22 -29.86 -13.03 18.21
C ALA A 22 -28.61 -12.44 17.53
N GLY A 23 -27.50 -13.18 17.63
CA GLY A 23 -26.29 -12.92 16.88
C GLY A 23 -26.22 -13.90 15.74
N VAL A 24 -26.04 -13.41 14.52
CA VAL A 24 -25.54 -14.22 13.41
C VAL A 24 -24.19 -14.77 13.86
N SER A 25 -24.13 -16.05 14.21
CA SER A 25 -22.88 -16.72 14.56
C SER A 25 -22.00 -16.74 13.30
N ALA A 26 -20.87 -16.04 13.34
CA ALA A 26 -19.84 -16.17 12.32
C ALA A 26 -19.44 -17.65 12.23
N THR A 27 -19.52 -18.22 11.03
CA THR A 27 -19.18 -19.63 10.84
C THR A 27 -17.66 -19.81 10.91
N THR A 28 -17.21 -21.04 11.13
CA THR A 28 -15.78 -21.38 11.05
C THR A 28 -15.18 -21.14 9.66
N ALA A 29 -16.00 -21.10 8.62
CA ALA A 29 -15.60 -20.72 7.26
C ALA A 29 -15.33 -19.21 7.17
N ASP A 30 -16.20 -18.38 7.75
CA ASP A 30 -16.05 -16.91 7.75
C ASP A 30 -14.80 -16.48 8.51
N THR A 31 -14.46 -17.15 9.61
CA THR A 31 -13.24 -16.85 10.38
C THR A 31 -11.96 -17.28 9.65
N ALA A 32 -12.00 -18.39 8.90
CA ALA A 32 -10.88 -18.83 8.08
C ALA A 32 -10.63 -17.90 6.88
N GLU A 33 -11.68 -17.51 6.17
CA GLU A 33 -11.57 -16.55 5.06
C GLU A 33 -11.01 -15.20 5.54
N LEU A 34 -11.50 -14.70 6.68
CA LEU A 34 -11.01 -13.44 7.25
C LEU A 34 -9.51 -13.51 7.61
N ALA A 35 -9.08 -14.61 8.25
CA ALA A 35 -7.67 -14.82 8.57
C ALA A 35 -6.79 -14.83 7.31
N LYS A 36 -7.25 -15.50 6.25
CA LYS A 36 -6.57 -15.54 4.96
C LYS A 36 -6.50 -14.16 4.29
N SER A 37 -7.60 -13.42 4.30
CA SER A 37 -7.68 -12.05 3.78
C SER A 37 -6.67 -11.13 4.47
N ASN A 38 -6.59 -11.17 5.80
CA ASN A 38 -5.63 -10.37 6.57
C ASN A 38 -4.18 -10.76 6.29
N ALA A 39 -3.91 -12.05 6.04
CA ALA A 39 -2.58 -12.51 5.66
C ALA A 39 -2.18 -12.02 4.27
N TYR A 40 -3.09 -12.01 3.30
CA TYR A 40 -2.83 -11.42 1.97
C TYR A 40 -2.57 -9.91 2.06
N ILE A 41 -3.38 -9.17 2.82
CA ILE A 41 -3.15 -7.75 3.07
C ILE A 41 -1.78 -7.52 3.73
N THR A 42 -1.39 -8.37 4.68
CA THR A 42 -0.07 -8.29 5.33
C THR A 42 1.05 -8.52 4.32
N ALA A 43 0.92 -9.54 3.45
CA ALA A 43 1.89 -9.80 2.39
C ALA A 43 2.00 -8.61 1.41
N ALA A 44 0.87 -8.04 1.00
CA ALA A 44 0.80 -6.86 0.14
C ALA A 44 1.42 -5.62 0.80
N ASN A 45 1.18 -5.37 2.08
CA ASN A 45 1.76 -4.23 2.80
C ASN A 45 3.27 -4.39 3.05
N VAL A 46 3.77 -5.60 3.26
CA VAL A 46 5.21 -5.88 3.42
C VAL A 46 5.95 -5.79 2.08
N GLY A 47 5.37 -6.35 1.02
CA GLY A 47 5.92 -6.30 -0.33
C GLY A 47 5.82 -4.91 -0.94
N GLY A 48 4.69 -4.24 -0.79
CA GLY A 48 4.41 -3.03 -1.54
C GLY A 48 4.64 -3.25 -3.03
N ARG A 49 5.19 -2.24 -3.70
CA ARG A 49 5.59 -2.26 -5.12
C ARG A 49 7.10 -2.56 -5.27
N THR A 50 7.63 -3.53 -4.53
CA THR A 50 9.08 -3.78 -4.45
C THR A 50 9.65 -4.09 -5.83
N PHE A 51 9.03 -5.02 -6.57
CA PHE A 51 9.57 -5.48 -7.85
C PHE A 51 9.33 -4.47 -8.96
N SER A 52 8.15 -3.84 -9.02
CA SER A 52 7.88 -2.81 -10.01
C SER A 52 8.78 -1.58 -9.82
N ASN A 53 8.96 -1.11 -8.58
CA ASN A 53 9.87 0.00 -8.29
C ASN A 53 11.33 -0.35 -8.61
N ALA A 54 11.74 -1.61 -8.36
CA ALA A 54 13.06 -2.08 -8.71
C ALA A 54 13.26 -2.13 -10.23
N LEU A 55 12.24 -2.54 -10.99
CA LEU A 55 12.28 -2.52 -12.46
C LEU A 55 12.46 -1.10 -12.98
N ASP A 56 11.65 -0.15 -12.51
CA ASP A 56 11.73 1.26 -12.89
C ASP A 56 13.11 1.84 -12.57
N THR A 57 13.59 1.60 -11.34
CA THR A 57 14.92 2.05 -10.90
C THR A 57 16.02 1.45 -11.75
N TYR A 58 15.94 0.16 -12.06
CA TYR A 58 16.94 -0.53 -12.87
C TYR A 58 17.01 0.04 -14.28
N GLN A 59 15.85 0.24 -14.92
CA GLN A 59 15.76 0.83 -16.26
C GLN A 59 16.30 2.25 -16.31
N GLN A 60 16.04 3.06 -15.28
CA GLN A 60 16.48 4.45 -15.23
C GLN A 60 17.96 4.61 -14.87
N THR A 61 18.51 3.72 -14.06
CA THR A 61 19.82 3.95 -13.41
C THR A 61 20.89 2.94 -13.80
N ILE A 62 20.54 1.66 -13.95
CA ILE A 62 21.51 0.58 -14.17
C ILE A 62 21.64 0.25 -15.65
N ALA A 63 20.53 0.04 -16.36
CA ALA A 63 20.55 -0.30 -17.78
C ALA A 63 21.36 0.71 -18.64
N PRO A 64 21.28 2.04 -18.43
CA PRO A 64 22.10 2.99 -19.18
C PRO A 64 23.59 2.90 -18.86
N LYS A 65 23.98 2.44 -17.66
CA LYS A 65 25.39 2.22 -17.29
C LYS A 65 25.94 0.99 -17.98
N LEU A 66 25.16 -0.09 -18.03
CA LEU A 66 25.54 -1.32 -18.73
C LEU A 66 25.71 -1.10 -20.23
N ALA A 67 24.79 -0.34 -20.85
CA ALA A 67 24.82 -0.01 -22.28
C ALA A 67 26.05 0.81 -22.71
N LYS A 68 26.62 1.64 -21.81
CA LYS A 68 27.82 2.45 -22.09
C LYS A 68 29.10 1.63 -22.24
N GLN A 69 29.07 0.33 -21.89
CA GLN A 69 30.24 -0.58 -21.94
C GLN A 69 31.48 -0.07 -21.19
N LYS A 70 31.30 0.83 -20.22
CA LYS A 70 32.37 1.32 -19.33
C LYS A 70 32.41 0.51 -18.05
N ALA A 71 33.58 0.47 -17.40
CA ALA A 71 33.72 -0.11 -16.08
C ALA A 71 32.69 0.47 -15.10
N LEU A 72 32.06 -0.40 -14.31
CA LEU A 72 31.06 -0.01 -13.34
C LEU A 72 31.73 0.46 -12.03
N SER A 73 31.27 1.58 -11.48
CA SER A 73 31.62 2.03 -10.13
C SER A 73 30.62 1.57 -9.07
N ASP A 74 29.41 1.20 -9.51
CA ASP A 74 28.32 0.68 -8.70
C ASP A 74 27.50 -0.33 -9.53
N TYR A 75 26.85 -1.24 -8.84
CA TYR A 75 25.88 -2.17 -9.41
C TYR A 75 24.98 -2.69 -8.28
N ALA A 76 23.67 -2.75 -8.54
CA ALA A 76 22.70 -3.24 -7.57
C ALA A 76 21.55 -3.97 -8.27
N VAL A 77 21.01 -4.96 -7.57
CA VAL A 77 19.79 -5.71 -7.92
C VAL A 77 18.90 -5.78 -6.68
N VAL A 78 17.73 -6.40 -6.78
CA VAL A 78 16.82 -6.56 -5.63
C VAL A 78 17.53 -7.33 -4.50
N PRO A 79 17.56 -6.82 -3.25
CA PRO A 79 18.19 -7.53 -2.13
C PRO A 79 17.53 -8.89 -1.84
N PRO A 80 18.27 -10.01 -1.78
CA PRO A 80 17.71 -11.35 -1.54
C PRO A 80 16.88 -11.45 -0.25
N LEU A 81 17.29 -10.75 0.82
CA LEU A 81 16.54 -10.70 2.07
C LEU A 81 15.12 -10.15 1.87
N LYS A 82 14.97 -9.12 1.03
CA LYS A 82 13.66 -8.53 0.75
C LYS A 82 12.78 -9.50 -0.03
N VAL A 83 13.35 -10.18 -1.03
CA VAL A 83 12.64 -11.22 -1.82
C VAL A 83 12.13 -12.33 -0.89
N SER A 84 13.00 -12.85 -0.01
CA SER A 84 12.65 -13.91 0.94
C SER A 84 11.55 -13.50 1.94
N GLN A 85 11.60 -12.26 2.44
CA GLN A 85 10.54 -11.73 3.32
C GLN A 85 9.17 -11.71 2.65
N ILE A 86 9.10 -11.26 1.39
CA ILE A 86 7.86 -11.22 0.61
C ILE A 86 7.35 -12.64 0.35
N GLN A 87 8.23 -13.51 -0.15
CA GLN A 87 7.92 -14.91 -0.46
C GLN A 87 7.35 -15.65 0.76
N THR A 88 8.02 -15.51 1.91
CA THR A 88 7.59 -16.15 3.16
C THR A 88 6.18 -15.71 3.56
N ARG A 89 5.89 -14.41 3.51
CA ARG A 89 4.57 -13.87 3.87
C ARG A 89 3.49 -14.34 2.91
N LEU A 90 3.78 -14.34 1.61
CA LEU A 90 2.85 -14.77 0.58
C LEU A 90 2.54 -16.26 0.69
N GLN A 91 3.56 -17.11 0.85
CA GLN A 91 3.38 -18.55 1.05
C GLN A 91 2.63 -18.86 2.35
N THR A 92 2.90 -18.12 3.43
CA THR A 92 2.13 -18.24 4.68
C THR A 92 0.65 -17.95 4.44
N ALA A 93 0.32 -16.89 3.70
CA ALA A 93 -1.07 -16.55 3.38
C ALA A 93 -1.75 -17.60 2.49
N ILE A 94 -1.06 -18.11 1.47
CA ILE A 94 -1.55 -19.17 0.58
C ILE A 94 -1.88 -20.45 1.35
N ALA A 95 -1.07 -20.80 2.35
CA ALA A 95 -1.23 -22.01 3.14
C ALA A 95 -2.37 -21.95 4.18
N LEU A 96 -2.92 -20.76 4.46
CA LEU A 96 -4.05 -20.64 5.37
C LEU A 96 -5.31 -21.30 4.79
N LYS A 97 -6.11 -21.86 5.70
CA LYS A 97 -7.45 -22.38 5.40
C LYS A 97 -8.38 -21.24 4.96
N GLY A 98 -9.48 -21.61 4.30
CA GLY A 98 -10.39 -20.65 3.66
C GLY A 98 -10.04 -20.46 2.20
N SER A 99 -11.00 -19.97 1.43
CA SER A 99 -10.82 -19.67 0.01
C SER A 99 -11.24 -18.25 -0.26
N ILE A 100 -10.39 -17.53 -0.98
CA ILE A 100 -10.73 -16.23 -1.56
C ILE A 100 -10.40 -16.39 -3.04
N PRO A 101 -11.31 -16.98 -3.85
CA PRO A 101 -11.00 -17.36 -5.23
C PRO A 101 -10.39 -16.23 -6.07
N GLU A 102 -10.86 -14.99 -5.87
CA GLU A 102 -10.33 -13.82 -6.58
C GLU A 102 -8.86 -13.47 -6.24
N LEU A 103 -8.37 -13.87 -5.06
CA LEU A 103 -6.99 -13.60 -4.60
C LEU A 103 -6.09 -14.85 -4.64
N ASP A 104 -6.67 -16.03 -4.43
CA ASP A 104 -5.95 -17.29 -4.27
C ASP A 104 -5.08 -17.61 -5.49
N GLN A 105 -5.60 -17.37 -6.71
CA GLN A 105 -4.86 -17.66 -7.93
C GLN A 105 -3.74 -16.64 -8.18
N VAL A 106 -4.05 -15.34 -8.11
CA VAL A 106 -3.04 -14.29 -8.35
C VAL A 106 -1.92 -14.32 -7.30
N ALA A 107 -2.22 -14.73 -6.06
CA ALA A 107 -1.21 -14.96 -5.04
C ALA A 107 -0.26 -16.13 -5.41
N ARG A 108 -0.79 -17.25 -5.92
CA ARG A 108 0.02 -18.38 -6.38
C ARG A 108 0.87 -18.02 -7.58
N ASP A 109 0.32 -17.27 -8.53
CA ASP A 109 1.05 -16.80 -9.71
C ASP A 109 2.20 -15.88 -9.30
N PHE A 110 1.97 -14.98 -8.33
CA PHE A 110 3.02 -14.13 -7.79
C PHE A 110 4.10 -14.92 -7.04
N ALA A 111 3.72 -15.92 -6.24
CA ALA A 111 4.68 -16.80 -5.58
C ALA A 111 5.55 -17.57 -6.58
N ALA A 112 4.95 -18.13 -7.64
CA ALA A 112 5.65 -18.82 -8.70
C ALA A 112 6.61 -17.89 -9.48
N ALA A 113 6.20 -16.64 -9.72
CA ALA A 113 7.07 -15.65 -10.34
C ALA A 113 8.27 -15.29 -9.46
N ILE A 114 8.08 -15.20 -8.14
CA ILE A 114 9.18 -15.03 -7.18
C ILE A 114 10.13 -16.24 -7.23
N ASP A 115 9.60 -17.48 -7.20
CA ASP A 115 10.40 -18.70 -7.26
C ASP A 115 11.29 -18.75 -8.51
N ALA A 116 10.76 -18.30 -9.66
CA ALA A 116 11.52 -18.20 -10.90
C ALA A 116 12.55 -17.05 -10.91
N PHE A 117 12.28 -15.96 -10.20
CA PHE A 117 13.16 -14.79 -10.09
C PHE A 117 14.38 -15.04 -9.18
N VAL A 118 14.16 -15.72 -8.04
CA VAL A 118 15.19 -15.98 -7.02
C VAL A 118 16.54 -16.48 -7.56
N PRO A 119 16.61 -17.54 -8.40
CA PRO A 119 17.91 -18.04 -8.87
C PRO A 119 18.66 -17.03 -9.75
N VAL A 120 17.94 -16.25 -10.58
CA VAL A 120 18.54 -15.21 -11.44
C VAL A 120 19.06 -14.06 -10.58
N ASN A 121 18.26 -13.61 -9.60
CA ASN A 121 18.61 -12.51 -8.72
C ASN A 121 19.79 -12.85 -7.81
N ASN A 122 19.80 -14.03 -7.18
CA ASN A 122 20.84 -14.40 -6.21
C ASN A 122 22.25 -14.43 -6.83
N GLY A 123 22.37 -14.90 -8.08
CA GLY A 123 23.64 -14.91 -8.79
C GLY A 123 24.24 -13.52 -9.02
N LEU A 124 23.39 -12.53 -9.29
CA LEU A 124 23.78 -11.13 -9.49
C LEU A 124 23.89 -10.35 -8.17
N ALA A 125 23.09 -10.69 -7.17
CA ALA A 125 23.16 -10.11 -5.83
C ALA A 125 24.50 -10.43 -5.16
N ASN A 126 24.91 -11.71 -5.15
CA ASN A 126 26.22 -12.10 -4.62
C ASN A 126 27.38 -11.38 -5.33
N TYR A 127 27.24 -11.17 -6.64
CA TYR A 127 28.23 -10.43 -7.43
C TYR A 127 28.25 -8.93 -7.10
N ALA A 128 27.07 -8.31 -6.90
CA ALA A 128 26.95 -6.92 -6.47
C ALA A 128 27.52 -6.72 -5.05
N GLU A 129 27.14 -7.57 -4.11
CA GLU A 129 27.55 -7.51 -2.70
C GLU A 129 29.07 -7.72 -2.51
N SER A 130 29.65 -8.65 -3.27
CA SER A 130 31.11 -8.87 -3.29
C SER A 130 31.88 -7.80 -4.08
N LYS A 131 31.18 -6.84 -4.70
CA LYS A 131 31.75 -5.83 -5.61
C LYS A 131 32.53 -6.44 -6.78
N GLY A 132 32.12 -7.61 -7.28
CA GLY A 132 32.79 -8.29 -8.39
C GLY A 132 32.90 -7.43 -9.65
N PHE A 133 31.99 -6.47 -9.83
CA PHE A 133 32.01 -5.51 -10.93
C PHE A 133 33.23 -4.59 -10.97
N LEU A 134 33.92 -4.41 -9.83
CA LEU A 134 35.19 -3.68 -9.79
C LEU A 134 36.35 -4.50 -10.38
N ALA A 135 36.25 -5.84 -10.33
CA ALA A 135 37.28 -6.75 -10.81
C ALA A 135 37.13 -7.06 -12.31
N ASP A 136 35.91 -7.23 -12.81
CA ASP A 136 35.63 -7.60 -14.21
C ASP A 136 35.11 -6.43 -15.07
N GLY A 137 35.07 -5.22 -14.51
CA GLY A 137 34.55 -4.02 -15.19
C GLY A 137 33.07 -4.11 -15.56
N GLY A 138 32.29 -4.95 -14.88
CA GLY A 138 30.86 -5.13 -15.14
C GLY A 138 30.52 -6.27 -16.11
N ALA A 139 31.47 -7.14 -16.46
CA ALA A 139 31.26 -8.17 -17.46
C ALA A 139 30.10 -9.12 -17.09
N LYS A 140 30.10 -9.67 -15.88
CA LYS A 140 29.03 -10.57 -15.41
C LYS A 140 27.67 -9.87 -15.31
N ALA A 141 27.64 -8.58 -14.97
CA ALA A 141 26.40 -7.81 -14.97
C ALA A 141 25.78 -7.73 -16.38
N ARG A 142 26.59 -7.46 -17.41
CA ARG A 142 26.11 -7.39 -18.79
C ARG A 142 25.67 -8.75 -19.33
N GLU A 143 26.38 -9.81 -18.97
CA GLU A 143 25.99 -11.19 -19.34
C GLU A 143 24.63 -11.57 -18.76
N GLY A 144 24.38 -11.23 -17.49
CA GLY A 144 23.13 -11.55 -16.80
C GLY A 144 21.97 -10.58 -17.05
N ASP A 145 22.21 -9.43 -17.67
CA ASP A 145 21.26 -8.31 -17.78
C ASP A 145 19.92 -8.74 -18.40
N ALA A 146 19.96 -9.36 -19.58
CA ALA A 146 18.75 -9.77 -20.28
C ALA A 146 17.88 -10.76 -19.47
N ALA A 147 18.51 -11.73 -18.79
CA ALA A 147 17.81 -12.69 -17.94
C ALA A 147 17.25 -12.02 -16.68
N TYR A 148 18.00 -11.10 -16.09
CA TYR A 148 17.57 -10.33 -14.93
C TYR A 148 16.37 -9.44 -15.25
N VAL A 149 16.44 -8.64 -16.31
CA VAL A 149 15.33 -7.78 -16.73
C VAL A 149 14.10 -8.61 -17.07
N ALA A 150 14.25 -9.69 -17.83
CA ALA A 150 13.11 -10.55 -18.18
C ALA A 150 12.44 -11.18 -16.95
N SER A 151 13.22 -11.67 -15.98
CA SER A 151 12.67 -12.26 -14.75
C SER A 151 12.07 -11.19 -13.81
N LEU A 152 12.73 -10.03 -13.68
CA LEU A 152 12.24 -8.90 -12.88
C LEU A 152 10.92 -8.36 -13.44
N SER A 153 10.79 -8.23 -14.76
CA SER A 153 9.53 -7.81 -15.39
C SER A 153 8.38 -8.77 -15.13
N ARG A 154 8.62 -10.09 -15.17
CA ARG A 154 7.57 -11.09 -14.87
C ARG A 154 7.11 -11.03 -13.43
N VAL A 155 8.03 -10.94 -12.47
CA VAL A 155 7.67 -10.83 -11.05
C VAL A 155 7.03 -9.49 -10.72
N ALA A 156 7.44 -8.40 -11.38
CA ALA A 156 6.77 -7.10 -11.27
C ALA A 156 5.34 -7.13 -11.82
N GLU A 157 5.11 -7.77 -12.96
CA GLU A 157 3.76 -7.92 -13.53
C GLU A 157 2.84 -8.73 -12.60
N ALA A 158 3.35 -9.82 -12.03
CA ALA A 158 2.60 -10.63 -11.08
C ALA A 158 2.34 -9.90 -9.75
N GLU A 159 3.31 -9.11 -9.26
CA GLU A 159 3.16 -8.20 -8.12
C GLU A 159 2.02 -7.21 -8.36
N THR A 160 2.03 -6.52 -9.51
CA THR A 160 0.98 -5.56 -9.88
C THR A 160 -0.40 -6.22 -9.90
N LYS A 161 -0.56 -7.37 -10.58
CA LYS A 161 -1.84 -8.10 -10.61
C LYS A 161 -2.34 -8.49 -9.23
N PHE A 162 -1.45 -8.94 -8.35
CA PHE A 162 -1.81 -9.29 -6.97
C PHE A 162 -2.25 -8.07 -6.17
N LEU A 163 -1.51 -6.95 -6.25
CA LEU A 163 -1.87 -5.72 -5.56
C LEU A 163 -3.19 -5.13 -6.06
N ASP A 164 -3.39 -5.08 -7.38
CA ASP A 164 -4.59 -4.52 -8.00
C ASP A 164 -5.84 -5.31 -7.59
N GLN A 165 -5.76 -6.64 -7.55
CA GLN A 165 -6.88 -7.47 -7.10
C GLN A 165 -7.18 -7.30 -5.61
N ILE A 166 -6.15 -7.13 -4.78
CA ILE A 166 -6.38 -6.84 -3.36
C ILE A 166 -7.01 -5.45 -3.20
N GLU A 167 -6.56 -4.45 -3.94
CA GLU A 167 -7.14 -3.10 -3.90
C GLU A 167 -8.61 -3.12 -4.32
N ALA A 168 -8.93 -3.77 -5.44
CA ALA A 168 -10.30 -3.89 -5.93
C ALA A 168 -11.21 -4.58 -4.91
N ARG A 169 -10.72 -5.66 -4.28
CA ARG A 169 -11.47 -6.35 -3.22
C ARG A 169 -11.63 -5.49 -1.96
N ASP A 170 -10.57 -4.81 -1.51
CA ASP A 170 -10.61 -3.93 -0.35
C ASP A 170 -11.60 -2.78 -0.57
N GLU A 171 -11.56 -2.11 -1.72
CA GLU A 171 -12.51 -1.05 -2.04
C GLU A 171 -13.96 -1.55 -2.06
N ARG A 172 -14.20 -2.70 -2.70
CA ARG A 172 -15.54 -3.33 -2.74
C ARG A 172 -16.05 -3.59 -1.32
N LEU A 173 -15.24 -4.23 -0.47
CA LEU A 173 -15.65 -4.61 0.88
C LEU A 173 -15.85 -3.41 1.81
N VAL A 174 -14.99 -2.38 1.71
CA VAL A 174 -15.18 -1.13 2.47
C VAL A 174 -16.48 -0.44 2.03
N ARG A 175 -16.81 -0.46 0.73
CA ARG A 175 -18.05 0.09 0.20
C ARG A 175 -19.28 -0.68 0.69
N GLU A 176 -19.25 -2.01 0.63
CA GLU A 176 -20.31 -2.87 1.17
C GLU A 176 -20.51 -2.61 2.68
N ALA A 177 -19.41 -2.47 3.45
CA ALA A 177 -19.47 -2.14 4.87
C ALA A 177 -20.07 -0.75 5.14
N TYR A 178 -19.75 0.24 4.30
CA TYR A 178 -20.34 1.58 4.37
C TYR A 178 -21.85 1.54 4.11
N GLU A 179 -22.28 0.83 3.07
CA GLU A 179 -23.68 0.74 2.65
C GLU A 179 -24.53 -0.03 3.66
N ALA A 180 -24.00 -1.12 4.23
CA ALA A 180 -24.69 -1.95 5.21
C ALA A 180 -24.77 -1.33 6.61
N ALA A 181 -23.85 -0.42 6.96
CA ALA A 181 -23.82 0.19 8.29
C ALA A 181 -24.96 1.21 8.48
N PRO A 182 -25.62 1.26 9.65
CA PRO A 182 -26.73 2.20 9.91
C PRO A 182 -26.31 3.66 9.72
N GLU A 183 -27.23 4.49 9.25
CA GLU A 183 -27.01 5.94 9.22
C GLU A 183 -26.70 6.47 10.62
N GLY A 184 -25.74 7.38 10.72
CA GLY A 184 -25.31 7.92 12.01
C GLY A 184 -24.38 7.03 12.82
N SER A 185 -24.08 5.80 12.38
CA SER A 185 -23.25 4.87 13.14
C SER A 185 -21.75 5.18 13.01
N VAL A 186 -21.00 4.83 14.06
CA VAL A 186 -19.53 4.96 14.09
C VAL A 186 -18.91 4.13 12.95
N GLU A 187 -19.45 2.94 12.69
CA GLU A 187 -18.99 2.00 11.67
C GLU A 187 -19.17 2.59 10.26
N ARG A 188 -20.34 3.20 10.00
CA ARG A 188 -20.60 3.87 8.71
C ARG A 188 -19.61 5.00 8.48
N TYR A 189 -19.37 5.83 9.48
CA TYR A 189 -18.41 6.93 9.33
C TYR A 189 -16.97 6.43 9.19
N ARG A 190 -16.55 5.37 9.90
CA ARG A 190 -15.22 4.75 9.73
C ARG A 190 -15.01 4.25 8.30
N ALA A 191 -15.99 3.53 7.73
CA ALA A 191 -15.92 3.08 6.34
C ALA A 191 -15.89 4.27 5.36
N GLY A 192 -16.69 5.31 5.62
CA GLY A 192 -16.71 6.55 4.82
C GLY A 192 -15.37 7.29 4.81
N ILE A 193 -14.69 7.38 5.97
CA ILE A 193 -13.35 7.96 6.09
C ILE A 193 -12.34 7.21 5.21
N ILE A 194 -12.40 5.87 5.20
CA ILE A 194 -11.52 5.04 4.36
C ILE A 194 -11.79 5.29 2.88
N LEU A 195 -13.06 5.30 2.45
CA LEU A 195 -13.43 5.52 1.05
C LEU A 195 -12.96 6.89 0.55
N SER A 196 -13.29 7.96 1.26
CA SER A 196 -12.87 9.32 0.87
C SER A 196 -11.35 9.49 0.92
N GLY A 197 -10.69 8.89 1.92
CA GLY A 197 -9.23 8.86 1.98
C GLY A 197 -8.58 8.13 0.80
N LYS A 198 -9.11 6.97 0.38
CA LYS A 198 -8.64 6.24 -0.82
C LYS A 198 -8.81 7.07 -2.09
N LYS A 199 -9.98 7.67 -2.29
CA LYS A 199 -10.23 8.57 -3.45
C LYS A 199 -9.22 9.71 -3.51
N ALA A 200 -8.94 10.36 -2.37
CA ALA A 200 -7.91 11.37 -2.30
C ALA A 200 -6.53 10.81 -2.68
N MET A 201 -6.16 9.63 -2.16
CA MET A 201 -4.86 9.02 -2.47
C MET A 201 -4.73 8.52 -3.92
N ASN A 202 -5.82 8.33 -4.66
CA ASN A 202 -5.76 8.03 -6.09
C ASN A 202 -5.32 9.24 -6.91
N GLU A 203 -5.73 10.45 -6.51
CA GLU A 203 -5.36 11.70 -7.19
C GLU A 203 -3.98 12.23 -6.78
N VAL A 204 -3.43 11.75 -5.66
CA VAL A 204 -2.24 12.35 -5.04
C VAL A 204 -1.01 12.31 -5.95
N VAL A 205 -0.82 11.28 -6.77
CA VAL A 205 0.33 11.23 -7.70
C VAL A 205 0.22 12.33 -8.74
N THR A 206 -0.97 12.53 -9.32
CA THR A 206 -1.23 13.59 -10.31
C THR A 206 -0.98 14.96 -9.71
N VAL A 207 -1.42 15.21 -8.47
CA VAL A 207 -1.17 16.48 -7.77
C VAL A 207 0.32 16.82 -7.66
N PHE A 208 1.18 15.83 -7.41
CA PHE A 208 2.62 16.03 -7.24
C PHE A 208 3.41 16.00 -8.55
N THR A 209 2.92 15.30 -9.58
CA THR A 209 3.64 15.11 -10.85
C THR A 209 3.18 16.06 -11.94
N GLU A 210 1.91 16.48 -11.91
CA GLU A 210 1.28 17.41 -12.83
C GLU A 210 0.66 18.58 -12.05
N PRO A 211 1.47 19.40 -11.36
CA PRO A 211 0.96 20.42 -10.45
C PRO A 211 0.19 21.53 -11.14
N SER A 212 0.21 21.64 -12.47
CA SER A 212 -0.63 22.54 -13.27
C SER A 212 -2.06 21.99 -13.50
N ASN A 213 -2.29 20.69 -13.27
CA ASN A 213 -3.59 20.05 -13.43
C ASN A 213 -4.58 20.49 -12.34
N THR A 214 -5.28 21.59 -12.58
CA THR A 214 -6.22 22.20 -11.62
C THR A 214 -7.41 21.28 -11.30
N ALA A 215 -7.87 20.47 -12.25
CA ALA A 215 -8.96 19.54 -12.03
C ALA A 215 -8.59 18.46 -11.00
N ALA A 216 -7.41 17.85 -11.15
CA ALA A 216 -6.91 16.86 -10.19
C ALA A 216 -6.71 17.48 -8.79
N ARG A 217 -6.18 18.71 -8.69
CA ARG A 217 -6.05 19.41 -7.41
C ARG A 217 -7.41 19.66 -6.74
N GLN A 218 -8.41 20.08 -7.50
CA GLN A 218 -9.77 20.32 -6.99
C GLN A 218 -10.46 19.04 -6.54
N GLN A 219 -10.33 17.95 -7.31
CA GLN A 219 -10.87 16.64 -6.94
C GLN A 219 -10.20 16.11 -5.68
N PHE A 220 -8.87 16.20 -5.60
CA PHE A 220 -8.13 15.84 -4.40
C PHE A 220 -8.60 16.64 -3.17
N ALA A 221 -8.72 17.96 -3.29
CA ALA A 221 -9.23 18.82 -2.22
C ALA A 221 -10.67 18.43 -1.80
N SER A 222 -11.56 18.19 -2.77
CA SER A 222 -12.93 17.76 -2.52
C SER A 222 -13.00 16.45 -1.74
N HIS A 223 -12.17 15.46 -2.09
CA HIS A 223 -12.12 14.18 -1.35
C HIS A 223 -11.58 14.34 0.07
N LEU A 224 -10.64 15.27 0.30
CA LEU A 224 -10.18 15.60 1.66
C LEU A 224 -11.27 16.28 2.49
N ASP A 225 -12.11 17.12 1.87
CA ASP A 225 -13.23 17.77 2.55
C ASP A 225 -14.37 16.79 2.85
N GLU A 226 -14.67 15.86 1.93
CA GLU A 226 -15.55 14.72 2.20
C GLU A 226 -15.05 13.90 3.40
N MET A 227 -13.75 13.58 3.41
CA MET A 227 -13.11 12.87 4.51
C MET A 227 -13.23 13.65 5.83
N ALA A 228 -12.95 14.96 5.82
CA ALA A 228 -13.08 15.82 6.99
C ALA A 228 -14.51 15.83 7.55
N GLY A 229 -15.52 15.92 6.68
CA GLY A 229 -16.93 15.85 7.09
C GLY A 229 -17.30 14.49 7.70
N MET A 230 -16.75 13.39 7.18
CA MET A 230 -16.95 12.07 7.80
C MET A 230 -16.25 11.96 9.16
N VAL A 231 -15.07 12.56 9.32
CA VAL A 231 -14.33 12.60 10.60
C VAL A 231 -15.09 13.38 11.67
N GLU A 232 -15.67 14.53 11.32
CA GLU A 232 -16.48 15.32 12.27
C GLU A 232 -17.72 14.55 12.75
N LYS A 233 -18.43 13.91 11.82
CA LYS A 233 -19.59 13.08 12.14
C LYS A 233 -19.21 11.85 12.97
N TRP A 234 -18.08 11.23 12.66
CA TRP A 234 -17.51 10.14 13.43
C TRP A 234 -17.18 10.57 14.86
N ASP A 235 -16.47 11.69 15.06
CA ASP A 235 -16.09 12.16 16.39
C ASP A 235 -17.33 12.47 17.24
N ALA A 236 -18.35 13.11 16.65
CA ALA A 236 -19.64 13.34 17.31
C ALA A 236 -20.32 12.02 17.72
N ALA A 237 -20.36 11.02 16.83
CA ALA A 237 -20.96 9.71 17.12
C ALA A 237 -20.18 8.94 18.20
N VAL A 238 -18.85 9.04 18.23
CA VAL A 238 -18.02 8.45 19.29
C VAL A 238 -18.25 9.17 20.61
N ARG A 239 -18.23 10.50 20.63
CA ARG A 239 -18.41 11.31 21.85
C ARG A 239 -19.78 11.15 22.50
N ALA A 240 -20.80 10.82 21.73
CA ALA A 240 -22.12 10.50 22.26
C ALA A 240 -22.10 9.29 23.21
N LYS A 241 -21.14 8.37 23.05
CA LYS A 241 -20.96 7.19 23.91
C LYS A 241 -19.74 7.30 24.83
N LYS A 242 -18.71 8.03 24.39
CA LYS A 242 -17.41 8.17 25.05
C LYS A 242 -16.97 9.64 25.03
N PRO A 243 -17.36 10.47 26.03
CA PRO A 243 -17.20 11.94 25.98
C PRO A 243 -15.78 12.44 25.69
N GLU A 244 -14.76 11.73 26.16
CA GLU A 244 -13.34 12.01 25.91
C GLU A 244 -12.94 11.83 24.43
N GLY A 245 -13.73 11.10 23.65
CA GLY A 245 -13.52 10.81 22.24
C GLY A 245 -12.38 9.81 22.01
N CYS A 246 -11.70 9.95 20.88
CA CYS A 246 -10.60 9.05 20.50
C CYS A 246 -9.43 9.79 19.87
N ALA A 247 -8.59 10.37 20.74
CA ALA A 247 -7.52 11.29 20.35
C ALA A 247 -6.50 10.71 19.36
N ILE A 248 -6.16 9.41 19.48
CA ILE A 248 -5.19 8.77 18.58
C ILE A 248 -5.74 8.73 17.15
N LEU A 249 -6.95 8.19 16.95
CA LEU A 249 -7.57 8.13 15.63
C LEU A 249 -7.85 9.54 15.07
N GLN A 250 -8.34 10.47 15.90
CA GLN A 250 -8.53 11.86 15.50
C GLN A 250 -7.23 12.49 14.97
N SER A 251 -6.11 12.25 15.66
CA SER A 251 -4.79 12.73 15.24
C SER A 251 -4.35 12.11 13.91
N ARG A 252 -4.62 10.82 13.68
CA ARG A 252 -4.32 10.15 12.40
C ARG A 252 -5.12 10.74 11.25
N PHE A 253 -6.43 10.95 11.45
CA PHE A 253 -7.30 11.58 10.45
C PHE A 253 -6.82 13.00 10.11
N ASN A 254 -6.57 13.81 11.13
CA ASN A 254 -6.07 15.17 10.96
C ASN A 254 -4.72 15.22 10.24
N SER A 255 -3.83 14.24 10.47
CA SER A 255 -2.52 14.19 9.81
C SER A 255 -2.62 13.98 8.30
N VAL A 256 -3.59 13.19 7.84
CA VAL A 256 -3.85 12.98 6.41
C VAL A 256 -4.48 14.23 5.81
N ILE A 257 -5.53 14.77 6.44
CA ILE A 257 -6.26 15.95 5.96
C ILE A 257 -5.34 17.17 5.88
N ALA A 258 -4.57 17.44 6.94
CA ALA A 258 -3.64 18.57 6.99
C ALA A 258 -2.51 18.42 5.97
N GLY A 259 -1.91 17.23 5.85
CA GLY A 259 -0.88 16.95 4.85
C GLY A 259 -1.38 17.14 3.43
N GLY A 260 -2.58 16.64 3.13
CA GLY A 260 -3.23 16.80 1.82
C GLY A 260 -3.54 18.26 1.49
N ARG A 261 -4.18 19.01 2.42
CA ARG A 261 -4.43 20.45 2.24
C ARG A 261 -3.15 21.24 2.04
N LYS A 262 -2.08 20.87 2.75
CA LYS A 262 -0.77 21.49 2.57
C LYS A 262 -0.19 21.21 1.18
N ALA A 263 -0.33 19.99 0.66
CA ALA A 263 0.09 19.65 -0.68
C ALA A 263 -0.65 20.46 -1.75
N VAL A 264 -1.98 20.64 -1.62
CA VAL A 264 -2.77 21.51 -2.51
C VAL A 264 -2.23 22.94 -2.49
N GLN A 265 -2.07 23.52 -1.30
CA GLN A 265 -1.53 24.88 -1.15
C GLN A 265 -0.12 25.01 -1.76
N ASN A 266 0.75 24.03 -1.53
CA ASN A 266 2.10 24.04 -2.07
C ASN A 266 2.10 23.98 -3.61
N ALA A 267 1.23 23.15 -4.19
CA ALA A 267 1.04 23.07 -5.64
C ALA A 267 0.55 24.40 -6.23
N GLU A 268 -0.45 25.04 -5.61
CA GLU A 268 -0.98 26.34 -6.02
C GLU A 268 0.07 27.47 -5.94
N GLN A 269 0.97 27.39 -4.95
CA GLN A 269 2.10 28.30 -4.80
C GLN A 269 3.26 28.00 -5.77
N GLY A 270 3.09 27.04 -6.68
CA GLY A 270 4.11 26.66 -7.67
C GLY A 270 5.30 25.90 -7.08
N ARG A 271 5.25 25.45 -5.82
CA ARG A 271 6.38 24.75 -5.16
C ARG A 271 6.68 23.39 -5.76
N PHE A 272 5.74 22.85 -6.53
CA PHE A 272 5.88 21.57 -7.22
C PHE A 272 6.40 21.72 -8.65
N ASN A 273 6.57 22.96 -9.13
CA ASN A 273 7.04 23.21 -10.48
C ASN A 273 8.49 22.72 -10.66
N ARG A 274 8.66 21.75 -11.56
CA ARG A 274 9.97 21.16 -11.87
C ARG A 274 10.91 22.14 -12.57
N ASP A 275 10.36 23.14 -13.25
CA ASP A 275 11.13 24.18 -13.95
C ASP A 275 11.63 25.28 -13.00
N ALA A 276 11.10 25.34 -11.77
CA ALA A 276 11.46 26.36 -10.78
C ALA A 276 12.73 26.02 -9.98
N GLY A 277 13.47 24.96 -10.35
CA GLY A 277 14.72 24.58 -9.70
C GLY A 277 14.57 24.00 -8.28
N ALA A 278 13.35 23.67 -7.84
CA ALA A 278 13.14 23.01 -6.56
C ALA A 278 13.77 21.59 -6.59
N PRO A 279 14.60 21.22 -5.60
CA PRO A 279 15.24 19.91 -5.60
C PRO A 279 14.18 18.79 -5.51
N PRO A 280 14.24 17.76 -6.39
CA PRO A 280 13.30 16.64 -6.42
C PRO A 280 13.07 15.94 -5.07
N VAL A 281 14.05 16.05 -4.16
CA VAL A 281 14.06 15.43 -2.83
C VAL A 281 12.96 15.99 -1.92
N GLY A 282 12.68 17.31 -1.95
CA GLY A 282 11.66 17.91 -1.09
C GLY A 282 10.25 17.46 -1.47
N LEU A 283 9.98 17.38 -2.77
CA LEU A 283 8.73 16.86 -3.33
C LEU A 283 8.50 15.40 -2.99
N GLN A 284 9.52 14.57 -3.19
CA GLN A 284 9.47 13.15 -2.86
C GLN A 284 9.25 12.93 -1.37
N PHE A 285 9.85 13.77 -0.52
CA PHE A 285 9.67 13.73 0.92
C PHE A 285 8.24 14.08 1.35
N GLU A 286 7.67 15.19 0.84
CA GLU A 286 6.29 15.58 1.13
C GLU A 286 5.29 14.50 0.70
N PHE A 287 5.46 13.97 -0.51
CA PHE A 287 4.65 12.85 -1.01
C PHE A 287 4.75 11.62 -0.10
N SER A 288 5.98 11.26 0.29
CA SER A 288 6.23 10.10 1.17
C SER A 288 5.61 10.27 2.56
N ILE A 289 5.65 11.48 3.12
CA ILE A 289 5.00 11.79 4.40
C ILE A 289 3.49 11.57 4.29
N LEU A 290 2.84 12.10 3.26
CA LEU A 290 1.40 11.98 3.09
C LEU A 290 0.98 10.51 2.92
N GLN A 291 1.73 9.75 2.11
CA GLN A 291 1.52 8.31 1.98
C GLN A 291 1.70 7.56 3.32
N SER A 292 2.72 7.92 4.09
CA SER A 292 2.97 7.33 5.42
C SER A 292 1.87 7.67 6.42
N ASN A 293 1.35 8.90 6.41
CA ASN A 293 0.23 9.31 7.26
C ASN A 293 -1.03 8.51 6.92
N PHE A 294 -1.33 8.35 5.62
CA PHE A 294 -2.47 7.54 5.18
C PHE A 294 -2.31 6.07 5.58
N ALA A 295 -1.13 5.49 5.38
CA ALA A 295 -0.84 4.12 5.82
C ALA A 295 -0.98 3.95 7.33
N SER A 296 -0.51 4.92 8.11
CA SER A 296 -0.64 4.90 9.58
C SER A 296 -2.09 4.99 10.03
N MET A 297 -2.91 5.79 9.34
CA MET A 297 -4.34 5.88 9.59
C MET A 297 -5.04 4.54 9.34
N ILE A 298 -4.79 3.92 8.18
CA ILE A 298 -5.35 2.61 7.84
C ILE A 298 -4.93 1.54 8.86
N ASN A 299 -3.65 1.53 9.25
CA ASN A 299 -3.15 0.60 10.26
C ASN A 299 -3.83 0.77 11.62
N GLU A 300 -4.13 2.01 12.04
CA GLU A 300 -4.85 2.26 13.29
C GLU A 300 -6.32 1.82 13.18
N LEU A 301 -6.95 2.03 12.02
CA LEU A 301 -8.32 1.57 11.75
C LEU A 301 -8.43 0.04 11.70
N ASN A 302 -7.36 -0.65 11.31
CA ASN A 302 -7.29 -2.11 11.27
C ASN A 302 -7.16 -2.75 12.66
N ARG A 303 -6.85 -1.98 13.71
CA ARG A 303 -6.82 -2.49 15.08
C ARG A 303 -8.24 -2.59 15.65
N PRO A 304 -8.47 -3.47 16.64
CA PRO A 304 -9.69 -3.41 17.45
C PRO A 304 -9.93 -1.98 17.90
N PHE A 305 -11.18 -1.53 17.85
CA PHE A 305 -11.53 -0.14 18.17
C PHE A 305 -11.20 0.15 19.63
N SER A 306 -9.98 0.59 19.90
CA SER A 306 -9.52 1.01 21.22
C SER A 306 -9.73 2.52 21.36
N CYS A 307 -11.00 2.89 21.23
CA CYS A 307 -11.55 4.05 21.89
C CYS A 307 -12.40 3.41 23.00
#